data_AF-A0AAZ1Y634-F1
#
_entry.id   AF-A0AAZ1Y634-F1
#
_cell.length_a   1.000
_cell.length_b   1.000
_cell.length_c   1.000
_cell.angle_alpha   90.00
_cell.angle_beta   90.00
_cell.angle_gamma   90.00
#
_symmetry.space_group_name_H-M   'P 1'
#
loop_
_entity.id
_entity.type
_entity.pdbx_description
1 polymer ?
#
loop_
_entity_poly.entity_id
_entity_poly.type
_entity_poly.pdbx_seq_one_letter_code
_entity_poly.pdbx_strand_id
1 'polypeptide(L)'
;CQAPGLAGKSLGSQGCLEQTFDFSSLKGTTVRDYTQMNELHERYASKGLVILGVPCNQFGHQENCKNEEILLSLKYVRPGNGFEPKFQLFEKVEVNGKDAHPLFVFLKEKLPTPSDDATSLMTDPKLINWSPTTVLTPSAWGLYCMQLF
;
A
#
# COMPACT_ATOMS: atom_id res chain seq x y z
N CYS A 1 20.16 -8.16 6.34
CA CYS A 1 19.34 -9.20 5.68
C CYS A 1 19.59 -9.14 4.18
N GLN A 2 20.41 -10.02 3.63
CA GLN A 2 20.53 -10.17 2.17
C GLN A 2 19.40 -11.08 1.69
N ALA A 3 18.61 -10.63 0.73
CA ALA A 3 17.60 -11.47 0.09
C ALA A 3 18.04 -11.77 -1.35
N PRO A 4 18.59 -12.95 -1.65
CA PRO A 4 18.48 -13.52 -2.98
C PRO A 4 17.05 -14.02 -3.19
N GLY A 5 16.58 -13.97 -4.44
CA GLY A 5 15.19 -14.13 -4.85
C GLY A 5 14.40 -15.23 -4.17
N LEU A 6 13.16 -14.91 -3.79
CA LEU A 6 12.20 -15.84 -3.22
C LEU A 6 10.85 -15.65 -3.90
N ALA A 7 10.68 -16.33 -5.04
CA ALA A 7 9.36 -16.79 -5.45
C ALA A 7 8.97 -17.96 -4.51
N GLY A 8 7.90 -17.81 -3.74
CA GLY A 8 7.21 -18.94 -3.10
C GLY A 8 7.60 -19.34 -1.67
N LYS A 9 8.01 -18.44 -0.77
CA LYS A 9 8.11 -18.76 0.67
C LYS A 9 7.18 -17.89 1.52
N SER A 10 6.43 -18.54 2.41
CA SER A 10 5.62 -17.91 3.46
C SER A 10 6.49 -16.97 4.31
N LEU A 11 6.01 -15.75 4.50
CA LEU A 11 6.67 -14.70 5.28
C LEU A 11 6.80 -15.16 6.74
N GLY A 12 8.00 -15.57 7.14
CA GLY A 12 8.31 -16.03 8.49
C GLY A 12 8.54 -14.83 9.41
N SER A 13 7.61 -14.59 10.31
CA SER A 13 7.59 -13.48 11.25
C SER A 13 8.55 -13.70 12.43
N GLN A 14 9.86 -13.43 12.28
CA GLN A 14 10.73 -13.22 13.45
C GLN A 14 11.75 -12.11 13.20
N GLY A 15 11.49 -10.94 13.80
CA GLY A 15 12.45 -9.84 13.95
C GLY A 15 12.37 -8.69 12.94
N CYS A 16 11.58 -8.82 11.87
CA CYS A 16 11.36 -7.75 10.89
C CYS A 16 10.10 -6.95 11.21
N LEU A 17 10.21 -5.62 11.14
CA LEU A 17 9.08 -4.71 11.27
C LEU A 17 8.51 -4.53 9.86
N GLU A 18 7.46 -5.28 9.54
CA GLU A 18 6.86 -5.31 8.20
C GLU A 18 5.68 -4.35 8.13
N GLN A 19 5.75 -3.38 7.22
CA GLN A 19 4.69 -2.40 6.99
C GLN A 19 4.15 -2.56 5.58
N THR A 20 2.83 -2.80 5.49
CA THR A 20 2.11 -2.94 4.21
C THR A 20 1.33 -1.67 3.94
N PHE A 21 1.50 -1.11 2.75
CA PHE A 21 0.80 0.09 2.30
C PHE A 21 0.05 -0.20 1.00
N ASP A 22 -1.16 0.36 0.88
CA ASP A 22 -1.86 0.44 -0.41
C ASP A 22 -1.32 1.63 -1.19
N PHE A 23 -0.89 1.38 -2.42
CA PHE A 23 -0.40 2.43 -3.31
C PHE A 23 -1.32 2.61 -4.51
N SER A 24 -1.39 3.85 -5.00
CA SER A 24 -1.80 4.08 -6.38
C SER A 24 -0.90 5.11 -7.05
N SER A 25 -0.50 4.87 -8.30
CA SER A 25 0.43 5.69 -9.06
C SER A 25 -0.17 7.03 -9.49
N LEU A 26 -1.51 7.17 -9.46
CA LEU A 26 -2.17 8.39 -9.92
C LEU A 26 -2.90 9.24 -8.86
N LYS A 27 -2.66 8.98 -7.56
CA LYS A 27 -3.22 9.78 -6.45
C LYS A 27 -2.55 11.16 -6.36
N GLY A 28 -3.24 12.12 -5.74
CA GLY A 28 -2.66 13.44 -5.43
C GLY A 28 -1.44 13.36 -4.49
N THR A 29 -1.36 12.30 -3.67
CA THR A 29 -0.28 12.07 -2.71
C THR A 29 0.84 11.17 -3.23
N THR A 30 0.71 10.58 -4.43
CA THR A 30 1.67 9.59 -4.96
C THR A 30 3.12 10.05 -4.85
N VAL A 31 3.41 11.29 -5.28
CA VAL A 31 4.79 11.81 -5.23
C VAL A 31 5.33 11.83 -3.81
N ARG A 32 4.54 12.35 -2.86
CA ARG A 32 4.91 12.44 -1.45
C ARG A 32 5.11 11.06 -0.83
N ASP A 33 4.15 10.16 -1.03
CA ASP A 33 4.14 8.88 -0.33
C ASP A 33 5.29 7.99 -0.85
N TYR A 34 5.47 7.89 -2.16
CA TYR A 34 6.56 7.09 -2.72
C TYR A 34 7.96 7.62 -2.37
N THR A 35 8.17 8.94 -2.32
CA THR A 35 9.46 9.51 -1.91
C THR A 35 9.74 9.28 -0.42
N GLN A 36 8.75 9.50 0.45
CA GLN A 36 8.88 9.26 1.87
C GLN A 36 9.13 7.77 2.18
N MET A 37 8.50 6.86 1.45
CA MET A 37 8.74 5.42 1.63
C MET A 37 10.14 5.00 1.18
N ASN A 38 10.67 5.58 0.09
CA ASN A 38 12.08 5.37 -0.27
C ASN A 38 13.02 5.88 0.84
N GLU A 39 12.77 7.08 1.38
CA GLU A 39 13.58 7.62 2.47
C GLU A 39 13.52 6.77 3.74
N LEU A 40 12.34 6.26 4.12
CA LEU A 40 12.18 5.38 5.28
C LEU A 40 12.90 4.05 5.06
N HIS A 41 12.75 3.45 3.88
CA HIS A 41 13.46 2.23 3.53
C HIS A 41 14.97 2.41 3.66
N GLU A 42 15.53 3.48 3.08
CA GLU A 42 16.96 3.79 3.17
C GLU A 42 17.46 3.93 4.60
N ARG A 43 16.69 4.62 5.46
CA ARG A 43 17.11 4.91 6.84
C ARG A 43 16.99 3.69 7.77
N TYR A 44 16.03 2.82 7.54
CA TYR A 44 15.63 1.80 8.52
C TYR A 44 15.66 0.36 8.01
N ALA A 45 15.93 0.09 6.72
CA ALA A 45 16.02 -1.28 6.21
C ALA A 45 17.11 -2.09 6.92
N SER A 46 18.24 -1.47 7.25
CA SER A 46 19.32 -2.12 8.03
C SER A 46 18.92 -2.43 9.48
N LYS A 47 17.89 -1.75 10.00
CA LYS A 47 17.31 -1.93 11.33
C LYS A 47 16.11 -2.87 11.33
N GLY A 48 15.81 -3.52 10.20
CA GLY A 48 14.74 -4.51 10.08
C GLY A 48 13.41 -3.98 9.56
N LEU A 49 13.33 -2.72 9.13
CA LEU A 49 12.12 -2.21 8.46
C LEU A 49 11.99 -2.84 7.06
N VAL A 50 10.82 -3.39 6.78
CA VAL A 50 10.44 -3.88 5.44
C VAL A 50 9.17 -3.14 5.01
N ILE A 51 9.24 -2.51 3.84
CA ILE A 51 8.10 -1.83 3.24
C ILE A 51 7.59 -2.71 2.09
N LEU A 52 6.28 -2.98 2.12
CA LEU A 52 5.57 -3.75 1.10
C LEU A 52 4.52 -2.84 0.48
N GLY A 53 4.61 -2.61 -0.82
CA GLY A 53 3.62 -1.84 -1.55
C GLY A 53 2.71 -2.71 -2.39
N VAL A 54 1.41 -2.56 -2.17
CA VAL A 54 0.39 -3.32 -2.88
C VAL A 54 -0.47 -2.34 -3.68
N PRO A 55 -0.36 -2.31 -5.01
CA PRO A 55 -1.19 -1.42 -5.82
C PRO A 55 -2.68 -1.77 -5.72
N CYS A 56 -3.55 -0.75 -5.70
CA CYS A 56 -5.01 -0.94 -5.74
C CYS A 56 -5.71 0.11 -6.62
N ASN A 57 -6.75 -0.32 -7.36
CA ASN A 57 -7.53 0.56 -8.25
C ASN A 57 -8.94 0.93 -7.74
N GLN A 58 -9.31 0.50 -6.53
CA GLN A 58 -10.67 0.70 -6.00
C GLN A 58 -10.98 2.17 -5.66
N PHE A 59 -9.95 2.97 -5.40
CA PHE A 59 -10.10 4.35 -4.96
C PHE A 59 -10.05 5.32 -6.15
N GLY A 60 -11.21 5.59 -6.74
CA GLY A 60 -11.35 6.57 -7.82
C GLY A 60 -10.58 6.22 -9.09
N HIS A 61 -10.31 4.93 -9.33
CA HIS A 61 -9.61 4.42 -10.51
C HIS A 61 -8.24 5.06 -10.75
N GLN A 62 -7.44 5.21 -9.69
CA GLN A 62 -6.13 5.88 -9.73
C GLN A 62 -4.95 4.93 -10.00
N GLU A 63 -5.21 3.66 -10.32
CA GLU A 63 -4.22 2.65 -10.72
C GLU A 63 -4.73 1.85 -11.94
N ASN A 64 -5.01 2.57 -13.03
CA ASN A 64 -5.51 1.99 -14.28
C ASN A 64 -4.44 1.20 -15.05
N CYS A 65 -3.16 1.42 -14.74
CA CYS A 65 -2.05 0.66 -15.29
C CYS A 65 -2.20 -0.85 -15.01
N LYS A 66 -1.77 -1.68 -15.95
CA LYS A 66 -1.54 -3.10 -15.71
C LYS A 66 -0.31 -3.29 -14.83
N ASN A 67 -0.16 -4.47 -14.21
CA ASN A 67 0.95 -4.75 -13.29
C ASN A 67 2.32 -4.42 -13.91
N GLU A 68 2.49 -4.72 -15.20
CA GLU A 68 3.73 -4.50 -15.95
C GLU A 68 4.01 -3.01 -16.22
N GLU A 69 2.98 -2.17 -16.17
CA GLU A 69 3.02 -0.75 -16.51
C GLU A 69 3.21 0.14 -15.27
N ILE A 70 2.95 -0.36 -14.06
CA ILE A 70 3.01 0.44 -12.83
C ILE A 70 4.42 1.00 -12.62
N LEU A 71 5.46 0.19 -12.78
CA LEU A 71 6.86 0.66 -12.65
C LEU A 71 7.22 1.70 -13.72
N LEU A 72 6.69 1.55 -14.94
CA LEU A 72 6.88 2.54 -16.01
C LEU A 72 6.17 3.86 -15.67
N SER A 73 4.95 3.79 -15.14
CA SER A 73 4.19 4.95 -14.68
C SER A 73 4.96 5.71 -13.59
N LEU A 74 5.47 5.00 -12.58
CA LEU A 74 6.27 5.59 -11.51
C LEU A 74 7.55 6.25 -12.05
N LYS A 75 8.22 5.59 -13.01
CA LYS A 75 9.49 6.05 -13.57
C LYS A 75 9.36 7.25 -14.50
N TYR A 76 8.31 7.29 -15.32
CA TYR A 76 8.20 8.24 -16.44
C TYR A 76 7.04 9.23 -16.31
N VAL A 77 6.03 8.95 -15.50
CA VAL A 77 4.81 9.78 -15.40
C VAL A 77 4.73 10.46 -14.04
N ARG A 78 4.57 9.68 -12.96
CA ARG A 78 4.45 10.20 -11.60
C ARG A 78 4.87 9.11 -10.61
N PRO A 79 5.94 9.31 -9.81
CA PRO A 79 6.70 10.55 -9.63
C PRO A 79 7.47 11.06 -10.86
N GLY A 80 7.79 10.18 -11.80
CA GLY A 80 8.54 10.54 -13.02
C GLY A 80 10.04 10.74 -12.74
N ASN A 81 10.75 11.37 -13.67
CA ASN A 81 12.17 11.71 -13.55
C ASN A 81 13.11 10.53 -13.22
N GLY A 82 12.78 9.33 -13.68
CA GLY A 82 13.60 8.14 -13.41
C GLY A 82 13.40 7.57 -12.01
N PHE A 83 12.33 7.94 -11.31
CA PHE A 83 12.02 7.41 -9.98
C PHE A 83 11.87 5.89 -9.99
N GLU A 84 12.51 5.23 -9.03
CA GLU A 84 12.39 3.78 -8.80
C GLU A 84 12.10 3.52 -7.32
N PRO A 85 11.06 2.72 -6.99
CA PRO A 85 10.79 2.33 -5.61
C PRO A 85 11.93 1.45 -5.08
N LYS A 86 12.40 1.75 -3.87
CA LYS A 86 13.46 0.99 -3.17
C LYS A 86 12.92 -0.18 -2.35
N PHE A 87 11.62 -0.39 -2.40
CA PHE A 87 10.89 -1.39 -1.64
C PHE A 87 10.09 -2.31 -2.59
N GLN A 88 9.63 -3.45 -2.08
CA GLN A 88 8.94 -4.44 -2.89
C GLN A 88 7.55 -3.95 -3.26
N LEU A 89 7.24 -3.92 -4.57
CA LEU A 89 5.88 -3.80 -5.07
C LEU A 89 5.32 -5.18 -5.44
N PHE A 90 4.08 -5.43 -5.06
CA PHE A 90 3.33 -6.64 -5.42
C PHE A 90 2.43 -6.38 -6.63
N GLU A 91 1.77 -7.43 -7.09
CA GLU A 91 0.69 -7.32 -8.06
C GLU A 91 -0.47 -6.51 -7.49
N LYS A 92 -1.22 -5.88 -8.39
CA LYS A 92 -2.42 -5.14 -8.05
C LYS A 92 -3.48 -6.08 -7.48
N VAL A 93 -4.08 -5.70 -6.36
CA VAL A 93 -5.16 -6.46 -5.72
C VAL A 93 -6.34 -5.56 -5.36
N GLU A 94 -7.47 -6.20 -5.11
CA GLU A 94 -8.62 -5.57 -4.46
C GLU A 94 -8.40 -5.63 -2.94
N VAL A 95 -8.63 -4.52 -2.23
CA VAL A 95 -8.50 -4.46 -0.76
C VAL A 95 -9.86 -4.50 -0.07
N ASN A 96 -10.94 -4.21 -0.80
CA ASN A 96 -12.33 -4.17 -0.33
C ASN A 96 -13.26 -5.05 -1.16
N GLY A 97 -14.44 -5.35 -0.60
CA GLY A 97 -15.47 -6.18 -1.24
C GLY A 97 -15.19 -7.68 -1.13
N LYS A 98 -16.01 -8.47 -1.83
CA LYS A 98 -15.99 -9.94 -1.79
C LYS A 98 -14.68 -10.56 -2.30
N ASP A 99 -13.99 -9.85 -3.18
CA ASP A 99 -12.76 -10.29 -3.85
C ASP A 99 -11.51 -9.71 -3.17
N ALA A 100 -11.66 -9.12 -1.98
CA ALA A 100 -10.56 -8.55 -1.22
C ALA A 100 -9.49 -9.60 -0.90
N HIS A 101 -8.22 -9.25 -1.11
CA HIS A 101 -7.12 -10.15 -0.82
C HIS A 101 -7.10 -10.53 0.68
N PRO A 102 -6.89 -11.82 1.05
CA PRO A 102 -6.99 -12.29 2.43
C PRO A 102 -6.14 -11.52 3.45
N LEU A 103 -4.97 -11.03 3.02
CA LEU A 103 -4.12 -10.15 3.86
C LEU A 103 -4.87 -8.89 4.31
N PHE A 104 -5.54 -8.21 3.38
CA PHE A 104 -6.27 -6.97 3.69
C PHE A 104 -7.55 -7.24 4.48
N VAL A 105 -8.19 -8.40 4.30
CA VAL A 105 -9.29 -8.84 5.17
C VAL A 105 -8.79 -9.01 6.60
N PHE A 106 -7.69 -9.75 6.79
CA PHE A 106 -7.10 -9.96 8.11
C PHE A 106 -6.65 -8.65 8.78
N LEU A 107 -5.96 -7.77 8.06
CA LEU A 107 -5.49 -6.49 8.61
C LEU A 107 -6.66 -5.62 9.05
N LYS A 108 -7.72 -5.58 8.26
CA LYS A 108 -8.96 -4.86 8.56
C LYS A 108 -9.70 -5.41 9.78
N GLU A 109 -9.66 -6.72 10.03
CA GLU A 109 -10.21 -7.30 11.25
C GLU A 109 -9.38 -6.96 12.50
N LYS A 110 -8.05 -6.85 12.36
CA LYS A 110 -7.15 -6.52 13.48
C LYS A 110 -7.08 -5.02 13.78
N LEU A 111 -7.22 -4.18 12.75
CA LEU A 111 -7.14 -2.74 12.82
C LEU A 111 -8.39 -2.15 12.16
N PRO A 112 -9.53 -2.14 12.87
CA PRO A 112 -10.81 -1.82 12.26
C PRO A 112 -10.96 -0.35 11.88
N THR A 113 -10.24 0.53 12.57
CA THR A 113 -10.27 1.98 12.33
C THR A 113 -8.86 2.54 12.31
N PRO A 114 -8.59 3.57 11.49
CA PRO A 114 -7.36 4.34 11.56
C PRO A 114 -7.18 4.92 12.95
N SER A 115 -5.94 5.05 13.39
CA SER A 115 -5.60 5.64 14.69
C SER A 115 -5.84 7.15 14.74
N ASP A 116 -5.74 7.83 13.60
CA ASP A 116 -5.82 9.28 13.45
C ASP A 116 -7.23 9.79 13.07
N ASP A 117 -8.04 8.97 12.38
CA ASP A 117 -9.44 9.25 12.08
C ASP A 117 -10.30 7.99 12.08
N ALA A 118 -11.06 7.80 13.17
CA ALA A 118 -11.91 6.63 13.35
C ALA A 118 -13.27 6.73 12.63
N THR A 119 -13.58 7.87 12.00
CA THR A 119 -14.96 8.19 11.58
C THR A 119 -15.13 8.37 10.07
N SER A 120 -14.14 8.96 9.38
CA SER A 120 -14.30 9.28 7.97
C SER A 120 -14.17 8.04 7.11
N LEU A 121 -15.28 7.64 6.47
CA LEU A 121 -15.28 6.62 5.42
C LEU A 121 -15.00 7.30 4.06
N MET A 122 -16.02 7.64 3.29
CA MET A 122 -15.86 8.31 1.99
C MET A 122 -16.66 9.61 1.99
N THR A 123 -16.07 10.69 1.48
CA THR A 123 -16.78 11.98 1.36
C THR A 123 -17.87 11.94 0.29
N ASP A 124 -17.60 11.29 -0.85
CA ASP A 124 -18.59 11.05 -1.91
C ASP A 124 -18.93 9.55 -1.99
N PRO A 125 -20.15 9.13 -1.60
CA PRO A 125 -20.58 7.74 -1.67
C PRO A 125 -20.47 7.12 -3.07
N LYS A 126 -20.49 7.93 -4.15
CA LYS A 126 -20.36 7.43 -5.54
C LYS A 126 -18.98 6.83 -5.84
N LEU A 127 -17.97 7.15 -5.02
CA LEU A 127 -16.62 6.59 -5.15
C LEU A 127 -16.52 5.17 -4.56
N ILE A 128 -17.56 4.68 -3.90
CA ILE A 128 -17.64 3.32 -3.37
C ILE A 128 -18.16 2.40 -4.48
N ASN A 129 -17.26 1.66 -5.12
CA ASN A 129 -17.57 0.76 -6.23
C ASN A 129 -17.41 -0.74 -5.89
N TRP A 130 -17.27 -1.08 -4.61
CA TRP A 130 -17.12 -2.45 -4.11
C TRP A 130 -18.31 -2.89 -3.26
N SER A 131 -18.52 -4.20 -3.18
CA SER A 131 -19.54 -4.83 -2.34
C SER A 131 -19.06 -6.18 -1.80
N PRO A 132 -19.39 -6.56 -0.55
CA PRO A 132 -20.10 -5.77 0.45
C PRO A 132 -19.27 -4.58 0.96
N THR A 133 -19.97 -3.51 1.37
CA THR A 133 -19.38 -2.37 2.09
C THR A 133 -19.27 -2.70 3.57
N THR A 134 -18.38 -3.62 3.92
CA THR A 134 -18.01 -3.80 5.32
C THR A 134 -17.37 -2.48 5.78
N VAL A 135 -17.96 -1.85 6.80
CA VAL A 135 -17.60 -0.51 7.28
C VAL A 135 -16.19 -0.54 7.85
N LEU A 136 -15.19 -0.32 7.03
CA LEU A 136 -13.81 -0.09 7.44
C LEU A 136 -13.25 0.95 6.48
N THR A 137 -12.77 2.06 7.06
CA THR A 137 -12.64 3.34 6.38
C THR A 137 -11.69 3.32 5.17
N PRO A 138 -12.04 3.94 4.01
CA PRO A 138 -11.21 4.14 2.83
C PRO A 138 -10.01 5.05 3.09
N SER A 139 -9.96 5.76 4.21
CA SER A 139 -8.83 6.58 4.63
C SER A 139 -7.72 5.77 5.30
N ALA A 140 -7.94 4.49 5.62
CA ALA A 140 -7.03 3.68 6.43
C ALA A 140 -5.69 3.32 5.80
N TRP A 141 -5.36 3.80 4.61
CA TRP A 141 -4.09 3.44 3.95
C TRP A 141 -3.32 4.64 3.40
N GLY A 142 -3.66 5.86 3.85
CA GLY A 142 -2.96 7.08 3.49
C GLY A 142 -1.64 7.32 4.24
N LEU A 143 -1.43 6.71 5.42
CA LEU A 143 -0.19 6.72 6.19
C LEU A 143 -0.36 5.76 7.39
N TYR A 144 0.00 4.48 7.27
CA TYR A 144 0.51 3.77 8.44
C TYR A 144 2.01 4.05 8.54
N CYS A 145 2.36 5.33 8.69
CA CYS A 145 3.67 5.74 9.16
C CYS A 145 3.48 6.23 10.59
N MET A 146 4.26 5.66 11.51
CA MET A 146 4.27 5.91 12.96
C MET A 146 3.16 5.24 13.77
N GLN A 147 3.38 3.98 14.14
CA GLN A 147 3.41 3.65 15.56
C GLN A 147 4.28 2.41 15.74
N LEU A 148 5.60 2.61 15.82
CA LEU A 148 6.58 1.73 16.47
C LEU A 148 7.92 2.50 16.53
N PHE A 149 7.87 3.63 17.22
CA PHE A 149 8.96 4.16 18.04
C PHE A 149 8.38 4.49 19.41
#